data_AF-A0A972X9S4-F1
#
_entry.id   AF-A0A972X9S4-F1
#
_cell.length_a   1.000
_cell.length_b   1.000
_cell.length_c   1.000
_cell.angle_alpha   90.00
_cell.angle_beta   90.00
_cell.angle_gamma   90.00
#
_symmetry.space_group_name_H-M   'P 1'
#
loop_
_entity.id
_entity.type
_entity.pdbx_description
1 polymer ?
#
loop_
_entity_poly.entity_id
_entity_poly.type
_entity_poly.pdbx_seq_one_letter_code
_entity_poly.pdbx_strand_id
1 'polypeptide(L)'
;MDESGLPTTVVMCCPLPTSLTAAEAEACLGAGSRTAVQITWVVPVERLSMVSKRLGAAGAGSTLAIAIPSEVVGSRQSLRHLLSQARSEVAGLDAAVISGPLSAESRRQLVESGIRIVCRDRVDDARGGTRRPAPPGWPCRSLLWGLWEVTRVREDRPTGLRRFLPWLPLARPEQGGLAILDAGGQGVSAEAIRRHLERWQSWGQRRHATGTVFATLSDLPALIAGASRAPVGGSVLRAA
;
A
#
# COMPACT_ATOMS: atom_id res chain seq x y z
N MET A 1 -14.33 -12.88 24.23
CA MET A 1 -14.71 -12.37 22.89
C MET A 1 -13.73 -13.02 21.95
N ASP A 2 -14.17 -14.06 21.24
CA ASP A 2 -13.31 -14.89 20.40
C ASP A 2 -12.83 -14.09 19.19
N GLU A 3 -11.56 -13.69 19.17
CA GLU A 3 -10.89 -13.09 18.00
C GLU A 3 -10.64 -14.11 16.86
N SER A 4 -11.12 -15.35 17.05
CA SER A 4 -10.84 -16.55 16.26
C SER A 4 -11.32 -16.54 14.80
N GLY A 5 -11.90 -15.45 14.29
CA GLY A 5 -12.57 -15.43 12.97
C GLY A 5 -12.25 -14.26 12.04
N LEU A 6 -11.45 -13.26 12.46
CA LEU A 6 -11.22 -12.09 11.60
C LEU A 6 -10.17 -12.40 10.51
N PRO A 7 -10.50 -12.15 9.22
CA PRO A 7 -9.58 -12.42 8.13
C PRO A 7 -8.39 -11.46 8.19
N THR A 8 -7.20 -12.00 7.99
CA THR A 8 -6.00 -11.19 7.85
C THR A 8 -5.98 -10.49 6.49
N THR A 9 -5.70 -9.19 6.48
CA THR A 9 -5.62 -8.39 5.25
C THR A 9 -4.17 -8.21 4.82
N VAL A 10 -3.91 -8.42 3.53
CA VAL A 10 -2.58 -8.28 2.93
C VAL A 10 -2.65 -7.33 1.75
N VAL A 11 -1.79 -6.31 1.76
CA VAL A 11 -1.54 -5.43 0.61
C VAL A 11 -0.16 -5.69 0.05
N MET A 12 -0.09 -6.03 -1.23
CA MET A 12 1.17 -6.14 -1.94
C MET A 12 1.49 -4.85 -2.69
N CYS A 13 2.59 -4.22 -2.32
CA CYS A 13 3.17 -3.09 -3.03
C CYS A 13 4.31 -3.59 -3.93
N CYS A 14 4.36 -3.14 -5.18
CA CYS A 14 5.48 -3.44 -6.07
C CYS A 14 6.09 -2.13 -6.58
N PRO A 15 7.18 -1.65 -5.95
CA PRO A 15 7.94 -0.51 -6.46
C PRO A 15 8.58 -0.82 -7.80
N LEU A 16 8.33 0.03 -8.80
CA LEU A 16 9.02 0.00 -10.08
C LEU A 16 10.27 0.89 -10.01
N PRO A 17 11.48 0.33 -10.13
CA PRO A 17 12.71 1.11 -10.13
C PRO A 17 12.74 2.09 -11.31
N THR A 18 13.26 3.29 -11.06
CA THR A 18 13.49 4.32 -12.08
C THR A 18 14.54 3.91 -13.11
N SER A 19 15.38 2.91 -12.81
CA SER A 19 16.44 2.40 -13.68
C SER A 19 15.97 1.41 -14.75
N LEU A 20 14.76 0.85 -14.66
CA LEU A 20 14.28 -0.13 -15.63
C LEU A 20 14.00 0.53 -16.99
N THR A 21 14.26 -0.13 -18.10
CA THR A 21 13.74 0.31 -19.40
C THR A 21 12.20 0.22 -19.44
N ALA A 22 11.57 0.85 -20.43
CA ALA A 22 10.12 0.74 -20.62
C ALA A 22 9.69 -0.72 -20.86
N ALA A 23 10.44 -1.45 -21.70
CA ALA A 23 10.18 -2.85 -21.99
C ALA A 23 10.32 -3.75 -20.74
N GLU A 24 11.31 -3.50 -19.89
CA GLU A 24 11.47 -4.22 -18.62
C GLU A 24 10.33 -3.94 -17.65
N ALA A 25 9.90 -2.68 -17.55
CA ALA A 25 8.75 -2.31 -16.72
C ALA A 25 7.47 -3.01 -17.23
N GLU A 26 7.23 -3.01 -18.55
CA GLU A 26 6.09 -3.71 -19.16
C GLU A 26 6.12 -5.22 -18.90
N ALA A 27 7.30 -5.85 -18.99
CA ALA A 27 7.46 -7.26 -18.68
C ALA A 27 7.12 -7.57 -17.20
N CYS A 28 7.47 -6.67 -16.27
CA CYS A 28 7.08 -6.80 -14.87
C CYS A 28 5.56 -6.67 -14.68
N LEU A 29 4.93 -5.67 -15.32
CA LEU A 29 3.48 -5.46 -15.27
C LEU A 29 2.72 -6.68 -15.80
N GLY A 30 3.18 -7.25 -16.92
CA GLY A 30 2.59 -8.45 -17.52
C GLY A 30 2.73 -9.71 -16.67
N ALA A 31 3.74 -9.79 -15.80
CA ALA A 31 3.85 -10.89 -14.82
C ALA A 31 2.86 -10.73 -13.66
N GLY A 32 2.57 -9.50 -13.24
CA GLY A 32 1.61 -9.23 -12.15
C GLY A 32 0.15 -9.44 -12.55
N SER A 33 -0.22 -9.14 -13.80
CA SER A 33 -1.62 -9.19 -14.27
C SER A 33 -2.21 -10.61 -14.39
N ARG A 34 -1.39 -11.66 -14.32
CA ARG A 34 -1.81 -13.05 -14.55
C ARG A 34 -2.45 -13.72 -13.33
N THR A 35 -2.81 -12.98 -12.28
CA THR A 35 -3.07 -13.60 -10.97
C THR A 35 -4.27 -13.05 -10.22
N ALA A 36 -4.77 -13.86 -9.28
CA ALA A 36 -5.83 -13.52 -8.34
C ALA A 36 -5.37 -12.61 -7.20
N VAL A 37 -4.06 -12.35 -7.07
CA VAL A 37 -3.51 -11.49 -6.02
C VAL A 37 -3.48 -10.06 -6.53
N GLN A 38 -4.16 -9.16 -5.83
CA GLN A 38 -4.18 -7.75 -6.16
C GLN A 38 -2.84 -7.09 -5.82
N ILE A 39 -2.32 -6.28 -6.74
CA ILE A 39 -1.02 -5.60 -6.60
C ILE A 39 -1.23 -4.09 -6.69
N THR A 40 -0.63 -3.36 -5.76
CA THR A 40 -0.46 -1.91 -5.89
C THR A 40 0.91 -1.63 -6.51
N TRP A 41 0.93 -1.13 -7.74
CA TRP A 41 2.16 -0.69 -8.39
C TRP A 41 2.57 0.67 -7.86
N VAL A 42 3.78 0.75 -7.31
CA VAL A 42 4.33 1.99 -6.75
C VAL A 42 5.25 2.61 -7.79
N VAL A 43 4.81 3.71 -8.38
CA VAL A 43 5.35 4.22 -9.65
C VAL A 43 5.84 5.66 -9.48
N PRO A 44 7.05 5.99 -9.94
CA PRO A 44 7.52 7.38 -9.98
C PRO A 44 6.72 8.19 -11.02
N VAL A 45 6.56 9.49 -10.80
CA VAL A 45 5.65 10.34 -11.59
C VAL A 45 5.91 10.27 -13.09
N GLU A 46 7.18 10.16 -13.49
CA GLU A 46 7.64 10.13 -14.89
C GLU A 46 7.16 8.90 -15.66
N ARG A 47 6.73 7.85 -14.94
CA ARG A 47 6.27 6.57 -15.53
C ARG A 47 4.77 6.38 -15.42
N LEU A 48 4.04 7.25 -14.73
CA LEU A 48 2.61 7.07 -14.45
C LEU A 48 1.78 6.92 -15.73
N SER A 49 2.06 7.73 -16.76
CA SER A 49 1.34 7.66 -18.05
C SER A 49 1.46 6.29 -18.72
N MET A 50 2.68 5.75 -18.78
CA MET A 50 2.95 4.46 -19.41
C MET A 50 2.29 3.32 -18.61
N VAL A 51 2.50 3.31 -17.29
CA VAL A 51 1.98 2.22 -16.45
C VAL A 51 0.45 2.24 -16.39
N SER A 52 -0.17 3.42 -16.28
CA SER A 52 -1.64 3.55 -16.22
C SER A 52 -2.32 3.06 -17.50
N LYS A 53 -1.80 3.41 -18.68
CA LYS A 53 -2.27 2.89 -19.97
C LYS A 53 -2.20 1.36 -20.01
N ARG A 54 -1.09 0.79 -19.54
CA ARG A 54 -0.89 -0.66 -19.55
C ARG A 54 -1.83 -1.39 -18.59
N LEU A 55 -2.03 -0.86 -17.39
CA LEU A 55 -2.95 -1.43 -16.40
C LEU A 55 -4.40 -1.33 -16.86
N GLY A 56 -4.80 -0.20 -17.44
CA GLY A 56 -6.13 -0.05 -18.03
C GLY A 56 -6.43 -1.07 -19.13
N ALA A 57 -5.41 -1.44 -19.92
CA ALA A 57 -5.53 -2.47 -20.95
C ALA A 57 -5.48 -3.92 -20.41
N ALA A 58 -4.97 -4.14 -19.19
CA ALA A 58 -4.71 -5.48 -18.64
C ALA A 58 -5.87 -6.07 -17.82
N GLY A 59 -6.94 -5.31 -17.56
CA GLY A 59 -8.11 -5.77 -16.79
C GLY A 59 -7.95 -5.63 -15.27
N ALA A 60 -9.08 -5.76 -14.56
CA ALA A 60 -9.24 -5.34 -13.17
C ALA A 60 -8.46 -6.18 -12.15
N GLY A 61 -7.81 -5.52 -11.19
CA GLY A 61 -7.21 -6.16 -10.01
C GLY A 61 -5.94 -5.49 -9.48
N SER A 62 -5.24 -4.71 -10.30
CA SER A 62 -4.09 -3.91 -9.86
C SER A 62 -4.43 -2.42 -9.80
N THR A 63 -3.85 -1.71 -8.85
CA THR A 63 -3.99 -0.25 -8.73
C THR A 63 -2.63 0.44 -8.72
N LEU A 64 -2.66 1.77 -8.73
CA LEU A 64 -1.47 2.62 -8.73
C LEU A 64 -1.36 3.39 -7.44
N ALA A 65 -0.12 3.49 -6.94
CA ALA A 65 0.27 4.48 -5.97
C ALA A 65 1.47 5.25 -6.51
N ILE A 66 1.52 6.56 -6.25
CA ILE A 66 2.69 7.37 -6.63
C ILE A 66 3.81 7.20 -5.62
N ALA A 67 5.03 6.98 -6.09
CA ALA A 67 6.23 7.11 -5.29
C ALA A 67 6.58 8.60 -5.15
N ILE A 68 6.55 9.14 -3.93
CA ILE A 68 6.95 10.51 -3.64
C ILE A 68 8.31 10.48 -2.93
N PRO A 69 9.38 11.00 -3.56
CA PRO A 69 10.69 11.07 -2.94
C PRO A 69 10.71 12.00 -1.72
N SER A 70 11.55 11.69 -0.73
CA SER A 70 11.66 12.44 0.52
C SER A 70 11.99 13.92 0.31
N GLU A 71 12.82 14.21 -0.68
CA GLU A 71 13.29 15.52 -1.08
C GLU A 71 12.17 16.41 -1.63
N VAL A 72 11.11 15.81 -2.17
CA VAL A 72 9.94 16.53 -2.66
C VAL A 72 9.04 16.96 -1.50
N VAL A 73 8.93 16.12 -0.46
CA VAL A 73 7.99 16.32 0.67
C VAL A 73 8.34 17.57 1.50
N GLY A 74 9.62 17.93 1.56
CA GLY A 74 10.12 19.11 2.28
C GLY A 74 9.78 20.44 1.63
N SER A 75 9.35 20.45 0.36
CA SER A 75 9.01 21.66 -0.40
C SER A 75 7.55 21.65 -0.81
N ARG A 76 6.77 22.61 -0.30
CA ARG A 76 5.36 22.81 -0.67
C ARG A 76 5.17 22.96 -2.18
N GLN A 77 6.02 23.74 -2.84
CA GLN A 77 5.91 23.96 -4.27
C GLN A 77 6.24 22.70 -5.08
N SER A 78 7.30 21.98 -4.68
CA SER A 78 7.71 20.75 -5.37
C SER A 78 6.66 19.65 -5.21
N LEU A 79 6.13 19.46 -4.00
CA LEU A 79 5.05 18.50 -3.75
C LEU A 79 3.79 18.83 -4.55
N ARG A 80 3.36 20.09 -4.54
CA ARG A 80 2.20 20.53 -5.33
C ARG A 80 2.42 20.31 -6.83
N HIS A 81 3.60 20.61 -7.35
CA HIS A 81 3.92 20.40 -8.75
C HIS A 81 3.87 18.90 -9.12
N LEU A 82 4.54 18.06 -8.33
CA LEU A 82 4.55 16.60 -8.53
C LEU A 82 3.13 16.01 -8.47
N LEU A 83 2.31 16.40 -7.50
CA LEU A 83 0.92 15.93 -7.38
C LEU A 83 0.05 16.42 -8.54
N SER A 84 0.24 17.66 -8.98
CA SER A 84 -0.48 18.19 -10.15
C SER A 84 -0.15 17.41 -11.42
N GLN A 85 1.13 17.11 -11.65
CA GLN A 85 1.58 16.30 -12.78
C GLN A 85 1.05 14.87 -12.68
N ALA A 86 1.09 14.26 -11.51
CA ALA A 86 0.56 12.92 -11.29
C ALA A 86 -0.92 12.82 -11.65
N ARG A 87 -1.71 13.83 -11.28
CA ARG A 87 -3.14 13.89 -11.55
C ARG A 87 -3.48 14.17 -13.01
N SER A 88 -2.65 14.92 -13.73
CA SER A 88 -2.86 15.09 -15.17
C SER A 88 -2.66 13.78 -15.94
N GLU A 89 -1.79 12.88 -15.43
CA GLU A 89 -1.61 11.54 -16.01
C GLU A 89 -2.66 10.54 -15.53
N VAL A 90 -3.02 10.58 -14.24
CA VAL A 90 -3.96 9.63 -13.61
C VAL A 90 -4.90 10.37 -12.68
N ALA A 91 -6.05 10.80 -13.21
CA ALA A 91 -7.01 11.63 -12.48
C ALA A 91 -7.55 10.99 -11.17
N GLY A 92 -7.63 9.66 -11.12
CA GLY A 92 -8.15 8.88 -9.98
C GLY A 92 -7.10 8.39 -8.98
N LEU A 93 -5.86 8.89 -9.05
CA LEU A 93 -4.80 8.48 -8.14
C LEU A 93 -5.11 8.93 -6.70
N ASP A 94 -5.26 7.97 -5.78
CA ASP A 94 -5.67 8.22 -4.38
C ASP A 94 -4.72 7.63 -3.33
N ALA A 95 -3.65 6.96 -3.77
CA ALA A 95 -2.64 6.35 -2.91
C ALA A 95 -1.25 6.91 -3.21
N ALA A 96 -0.47 7.14 -2.16
CA ALA A 96 0.93 7.55 -2.25
C ALA A 96 1.82 6.69 -1.37
N VAL A 97 3.07 6.57 -1.77
CA VAL A 97 4.15 5.93 -1.02
C VAL A 97 5.21 6.96 -0.76
N ILE A 98 5.52 7.20 0.51
CA ILE A 98 6.40 8.29 0.92
C ILE A 98 7.53 7.74 1.78
N SER A 99 8.76 8.03 1.35
CA SER A 99 9.96 7.82 2.13
C SER A 99 10.21 9.07 3.00
N GLY A 100 10.41 8.89 4.30
CA GLY A 100 10.77 9.99 5.21
C GLY A 100 9.58 10.69 5.89
N PRO A 101 9.86 11.76 6.66
CA PRO A 101 8.89 12.44 7.51
C PRO A 101 7.87 13.25 6.72
N LEU A 102 6.65 13.38 7.26
CA LEU A 102 5.61 14.26 6.70
C LEU A 102 5.34 15.42 7.65
N SER A 103 5.35 16.63 7.12
CA SER A 103 4.88 17.82 7.85
C SER A 103 3.34 17.87 7.88
N ALA A 104 2.76 18.67 8.78
CA ALA A 104 1.29 18.89 8.78
C ALA A 104 0.81 19.52 7.47
N GLU A 105 1.64 20.37 6.86
CA GLU A 105 1.33 21.07 5.63
C GLU A 105 1.38 20.14 4.41
N SER A 106 2.38 19.26 4.32
CA SER A 106 2.47 18.24 3.28
C SER A 106 1.26 17.30 3.31
N ARG A 107 0.76 16.94 4.51
CA ARG A 107 -0.47 16.14 4.65
C ARG A 107 -1.71 16.83 4.10
N ARG A 108 -1.87 18.14 4.33
CA ARG A 108 -3.00 18.90 3.77
C ARG A 108 -2.96 18.91 2.25
N GLN A 109 -1.78 19.12 1.66
CA GLN A 109 -1.61 19.10 0.20
C GLN A 109 -1.94 17.74 -0.41
N LEU A 110 -1.59 16.64 0.27
CA LEU A 110 -1.97 15.30 -0.15
C LEU A 110 -3.50 15.14 -0.19
N VAL A 111 -4.21 15.57 0.88
CA VAL A 111 -5.68 15.54 0.95
C VAL A 111 -6.32 16.40 -0.13
N GLU A 112 -5.86 17.65 -0.28
CA GLU A 112 -6.36 18.59 -1.31
C GLU A 112 -6.15 18.02 -2.72
N SER A 113 -5.08 17.26 -2.91
CA SER A 113 -4.78 16.57 -4.15
C SER A 113 -5.55 15.27 -4.32
N GLY A 114 -6.39 14.87 -3.37
CA GLY A 114 -7.23 13.67 -3.45
C GLY A 114 -6.54 12.38 -3.01
N ILE A 115 -5.31 12.45 -2.47
CA ILE A 115 -4.66 11.30 -1.85
C ILE A 115 -5.34 11.00 -0.52
N ARG A 116 -5.82 9.76 -0.38
CA ARG A 116 -6.55 9.24 0.78
C ARG A 116 -5.73 8.28 1.63
N ILE A 117 -4.80 7.57 1.02
CA ILE A 117 -3.86 6.66 1.69
C ILE A 117 -2.43 7.11 1.44
N VAL A 118 -1.65 7.15 2.52
CA VAL A 118 -0.21 7.30 2.45
C VAL A 118 0.44 6.13 3.15
N CYS A 119 1.24 5.38 2.40
CA CYS A 119 1.97 4.23 2.88
C CYS A 119 3.42 4.61 3.16
N ARG A 120 3.92 4.33 4.37
CA ARG A 120 5.21 4.85 4.87
C ARG A 120 6.05 3.77 5.53
N ASP A 121 7.36 3.90 5.48
CA ASP A 121 8.28 2.98 6.21
C ASP A 121 8.16 3.14 7.73
N ARG A 122 7.97 4.37 8.20
CA ARG A 122 7.75 4.70 9.60
C ARG A 122 6.75 5.83 9.70
N VAL A 123 5.95 5.77 10.73
CA VAL A 123 4.97 6.79 11.07
C VAL A 123 5.62 7.70 12.12
N ASP A 124 5.74 9.00 11.83
CA ASP A 124 6.43 9.94 12.72
C ASP A 124 5.77 9.99 14.11
N ASP A 125 6.54 10.30 15.15
CA ASP A 125 6.06 10.62 16.52
C ASP A 125 5.32 11.97 16.58
N ALA A 126 4.55 12.30 15.54
CA ALA A 126 3.73 13.49 15.50
C ALA A 126 2.82 13.52 16.74
N ARG A 127 3.04 14.52 17.60
CA ARG A 127 2.24 14.80 18.79
C ARG A 127 0.84 15.26 18.36
N GLY A 128 -0.04 14.31 18.10
CA GLY A 128 -1.41 14.57 17.69
C GLY A 128 -2.26 13.32 17.87
N GLY A 129 -3.36 13.45 18.62
CA GLY A 129 -4.34 12.37 18.75
C GLY A 129 -4.89 12.00 17.38
N THR A 130 -5.08 10.70 17.15
CA THR A 130 -5.72 10.22 15.92
C THR A 130 -7.17 10.72 15.85
N ARG A 131 -7.56 11.29 14.70
CA ARG A 131 -8.90 11.81 14.45
C ARG A 131 -9.94 10.70 14.28
N ARG A 132 -9.49 9.49 13.94
CA ARG A 132 -10.33 8.30 13.78
C ARG A 132 -9.68 7.08 14.42
N PRO A 133 -10.42 6.20 15.11
CA PRO A 133 -9.86 4.96 15.61
C PRO A 133 -9.44 4.07 14.43
N ALA A 134 -8.22 3.53 14.50
CA ALA A 134 -7.78 2.49 13.59
C ALA A 134 -8.39 1.14 14.01
N PRO A 135 -8.64 0.22 13.07
CA PRO A 135 -8.98 -1.15 13.41
C PRO A 135 -7.87 -1.78 14.28
N PRO A 136 -8.21 -2.62 15.28
CA PRO A 136 -7.22 -3.35 16.07
C PRO A 136 -6.26 -4.14 15.18
N GLY A 137 -4.96 -4.13 15.49
CA GLY A 137 -3.93 -4.83 14.72
C GLY A 137 -3.56 -4.19 13.37
N TRP A 138 -4.15 -3.04 13.00
CA TRP A 138 -3.80 -2.34 11.77
C TRP A 138 -2.80 -1.22 12.08
N PRO A 139 -1.60 -1.21 11.45
CA PRO A 139 -0.57 -0.23 11.72
C PRO A 139 -0.86 1.10 11.01
N CYS A 140 -2.05 1.66 11.22
CA CYS A 140 -2.55 2.86 10.57
C CYS A 140 -3.05 3.91 11.56
N ARG A 141 -3.11 5.16 11.10
CA ARG A 141 -3.68 6.29 11.85
C ARG A 141 -4.25 7.35 10.92
N SER A 142 -5.13 8.19 11.43
CA SER A 142 -5.67 9.32 10.67
C SER A 142 -5.41 10.62 11.43
N LEU A 143 -4.43 11.41 10.99
CA LEU A 143 -4.15 12.72 11.61
C LEU A 143 -5.01 13.86 11.04
N LEU A 144 -5.49 13.68 9.81
CA LEU A 144 -6.39 14.62 9.11
C LEU A 144 -7.61 13.86 8.57
N TRP A 145 -8.77 14.52 8.56
CA TRP A 145 -9.95 14.00 7.88
C TRP A 145 -9.65 13.80 6.40
N GLY A 146 -9.94 12.59 5.90
CA GLY A 146 -9.69 12.24 4.50
C GLY A 146 -8.32 11.63 4.21
N LEU A 147 -7.43 11.49 5.21
CA LEU A 147 -6.14 10.84 5.06
C LEU A 147 -5.92 9.74 6.11
N TRP A 148 -5.50 8.58 5.65
CA TRP A 148 -4.89 7.56 6.49
C TRP A 148 -3.41 7.40 6.17
N GLU A 149 -2.59 7.40 7.20
CA GLU A 149 -1.21 6.96 7.14
C GLU A 149 -1.15 5.50 7.57
N VAL A 150 -0.52 4.66 6.77
CA VAL A 150 -0.32 3.24 7.06
C VAL A 150 1.17 2.92 7.04
N THR A 151 1.61 2.18 8.05
CA THR A 151 3.01 1.77 8.19
C THR A 151 3.24 0.47 7.45
N ARG A 152 4.31 0.42 6.69
CA ARG A 152 4.86 -0.80 6.09
C ARG A 152 5.66 -1.53 7.15
N VAL A 153 5.47 -2.83 7.21
CA VAL A 153 6.47 -3.67 7.87
C VAL A 153 7.59 -3.81 6.86
N ARG A 154 8.66 -3.01 6.99
CA ARG A 154 9.90 -3.35 6.31
C ARG A 154 10.36 -4.66 6.90
N GLU A 155 10.39 -5.72 6.09
CA GLU A 155 11.28 -6.83 6.40
C GLU A 155 12.69 -6.26 6.32
N ASP A 156 13.23 -5.87 7.48
CA ASP A 156 14.65 -5.60 7.59
C ASP A 156 15.38 -6.76 6.93
N ARG A 157 16.32 -6.43 6.03
CA ARG A 157 17.06 -7.36 5.16
C ARG A 157 17.23 -8.70 5.85
N PRO A 158 16.97 -9.85 5.20
CA PRO A 158 17.08 -11.16 5.84
C PRO A 158 18.49 -11.33 6.42
N THR A 159 18.60 -11.15 7.74
CA THR A 159 19.83 -11.41 8.50
C THR A 159 19.84 -12.88 8.89
N GLY A 160 21.02 -13.52 8.78
CA GLY A 160 21.22 -14.92 9.16
C GLY A 160 20.54 -15.96 8.26
N LEU A 161 20.00 -17.03 8.86
CA LEU A 161 19.46 -18.23 8.20
C LEU A 161 18.35 -17.95 7.17
N ARG A 162 17.63 -16.82 7.27
CA ARG A 162 16.64 -16.39 6.26
C ARG A 162 17.25 -16.13 4.88
N ARG A 163 18.55 -15.82 4.80
CA ARG A 163 19.27 -15.69 3.53
C ARG A 163 19.45 -17.04 2.83
N PHE A 164 19.53 -18.13 3.59
CA PHE A 164 19.74 -19.50 3.09
C PHE A 164 18.45 -20.31 2.97
N LEU A 165 17.38 -19.87 3.63
CA LEU A 165 16.09 -20.56 3.67
C LEU A 165 14.97 -19.60 3.19
N PRO A 166 14.88 -19.28 1.88
CA PRO A 166 13.92 -18.33 1.31
C PRO A 166 12.45 -18.78 1.40
N TRP A 167 12.21 -19.99 1.90
CA TRP A 167 10.92 -20.61 2.20
C TRP A 167 10.43 -20.34 3.64
N LEU A 168 11.24 -19.72 4.51
CA LEU A 168 10.76 -19.30 5.83
C LEU A 168 9.61 -18.31 5.64
N PRO A 169 8.52 -18.44 6.43
CA PRO A 169 7.34 -17.62 6.25
C PRO A 169 7.74 -16.15 6.37
N LEU A 170 7.35 -15.39 5.35
CA LEU A 170 7.22 -13.94 5.37
C LEU A 170 6.50 -13.55 6.66
N ALA A 171 6.88 -12.40 7.25
CA ALA A 171 6.34 -11.92 8.53
C ALA A 171 4.86 -12.30 8.66
N ARG A 172 4.54 -13.19 9.60
CA ARG A 172 3.21 -13.80 9.67
C ARG A 172 2.25 -12.68 10.09
N PRO A 173 1.36 -12.23 9.20
CA PRO A 173 0.47 -11.15 9.57
C PRO A 173 -0.45 -11.67 10.68
N GLU A 174 -0.63 -10.86 11.73
CA GLU A 174 -1.47 -11.21 12.86
C GLU A 174 -2.92 -11.45 12.40
N GLN A 175 -3.65 -12.30 13.13
CA GLN A 175 -5.05 -12.56 12.83
C GLN A 175 -5.85 -11.26 12.94
N GLY A 176 -6.71 -10.97 11.96
CA GLY A 176 -7.42 -9.69 11.86
C GLY A 176 -6.55 -8.45 11.56
N GLY A 177 -5.22 -8.60 11.48
CA GLY A 177 -4.29 -7.51 11.21
C GLY A 177 -4.16 -7.14 9.74
N LEU A 178 -3.42 -6.05 9.49
CA LEU A 178 -3.01 -5.61 8.15
C LEU A 178 -1.50 -5.74 7.99
N ALA A 179 -1.06 -6.43 6.94
CA ALA A 179 0.32 -6.40 6.48
C ALA A 179 0.45 -5.75 5.11
N ILE A 180 1.40 -4.82 4.99
CA ILE A 180 1.83 -4.25 3.72
C ILE A 180 3.21 -4.80 3.39
N LEU A 181 3.31 -5.47 2.26
CA LEU A 181 4.49 -6.19 1.82
C LEU A 181 5.04 -5.56 0.55
N ASP A 182 6.35 -5.38 0.46
CA ASP A 182 7.01 -4.88 -0.74
C ASP A 182 7.58 -6.05 -1.55
N ALA A 183 7.15 -6.18 -2.81
CA ALA A 183 7.63 -7.17 -3.78
C ALA A 183 8.82 -6.66 -4.61
N GLY A 184 9.47 -5.56 -4.18
CA GLY A 184 10.55 -4.91 -4.90
C GLY A 184 11.22 -3.81 -4.08
N GLY A 185 12.23 -3.15 -4.65
CA GLY A 185 12.98 -2.10 -3.98
C GLY A 185 13.95 -1.38 -4.92
N GLN A 186 14.60 -0.33 -4.42
CA GLN A 186 15.64 0.40 -5.15
C GLN A 186 16.78 -0.54 -5.55
N GLY A 187 17.20 -0.49 -6.82
CA GLY A 187 18.30 -1.30 -7.37
C GLY A 187 17.98 -2.76 -7.65
N VAL A 188 16.71 -3.18 -7.60
CA VAL A 188 16.30 -4.54 -7.96
C VAL A 188 16.14 -4.67 -9.48
N SER A 189 16.68 -5.73 -10.08
CA SER A 189 16.52 -5.99 -11.51
C SER A 189 15.09 -6.42 -11.87
N ALA A 190 14.68 -6.22 -13.12
CA ALA A 190 13.36 -6.65 -13.61
C ALA A 190 13.11 -8.14 -13.37
N GLU A 191 14.14 -8.96 -13.59
CA GLU A 191 14.08 -10.40 -13.39
C GLU A 191 13.90 -10.78 -11.90
N ALA A 192 14.53 -10.05 -10.99
CA ALA A 192 14.35 -10.26 -9.56
C ALA A 192 12.95 -9.82 -9.08
N ILE A 193 12.37 -8.76 -9.67
CA ILE A 193 10.99 -8.35 -9.43
C ILE A 193 10.03 -9.45 -9.89
N ARG A 194 10.19 -9.95 -11.12
CA ARG A 194 9.36 -11.04 -11.66
C ARG A 194 9.38 -12.28 -10.77
N ARG A 195 10.57 -12.75 -10.38
CA ARG A 195 10.70 -13.91 -9.47
C ARG A 195 10.07 -13.66 -8.10
N HIS A 196 10.14 -12.44 -7.57
CA HIS A 196 9.44 -12.09 -6.34
C HIS A 196 7.92 -12.14 -6.54
N LEU A 197 7.41 -11.57 -7.62
CA LEU A 197 5.98 -11.60 -7.93
C LEU A 197 5.49 -13.05 -8.05
N GLU A 198 6.16 -13.91 -8.80
CA GLU A 198 5.82 -15.34 -8.92
C GLU A 198 5.78 -16.06 -7.55
N ARG A 199 6.76 -15.78 -6.69
CA ARG A 199 6.80 -16.34 -5.33
C ARG A 199 5.65 -15.83 -4.47
N TRP A 200 5.38 -14.53 -4.52
CA TRP A 200 4.30 -13.88 -3.78
C TRP A 200 2.92 -14.36 -4.25
N GLN A 201 2.76 -14.57 -5.56
CA GLN A 201 1.56 -15.14 -6.15
C GLN A 201 1.33 -16.57 -5.66
N SER A 202 2.36 -17.41 -5.71
CA SER A 202 2.31 -18.79 -5.21
C SER A 202 1.98 -18.84 -3.72
N TRP A 203 2.54 -17.92 -2.93
CA TRP A 203 2.21 -17.77 -1.52
C TRP A 203 0.77 -17.28 -1.31
N GLY A 204 0.35 -16.28 -2.08
CA GLY A 204 -0.97 -15.67 -1.98
C GLY A 204 -2.10 -16.64 -2.31
N GLN A 205 -1.93 -17.45 -3.36
CA GLN A 205 -2.88 -18.51 -3.71
C GLN A 205 -3.09 -19.51 -2.57
N ARG A 206 -1.99 -19.95 -1.92
CA ARG A 206 -2.07 -20.84 -0.75
C ARG A 206 -2.77 -20.18 0.44
N ARG A 207 -2.59 -18.87 0.63
CA ARG A 207 -3.16 -18.11 1.74
C ARG A 207 -4.62 -17.72 1.53
N HIS A 208 -5.02 -17.48 0.29
CA HIS A 208 -6.41 -17.22 -0.06
C HIS A 208 -7.30 -18.40 0.35
N ALA A 209 -6.85 -19.63 0.13
CA ALA A 209 -7.53 -20.84 0.58
C ALA A 209 -7.70 -20.94 2.11
N THR A 210 -6.93 -20.16 2.88
CA THR A 210 -6.96 -20.12 4.36
C THR A 210 -7.64 -18.86 4.91
N GLY A 211 -8.38 -18.11 4.09
CA GLY A 211 -9.17 -16.93 4.52
C GLY A 211 -8.39 -15.61 4.61
N THR A 212 -7.23 -15.50 3.94
CA THR A 212 -6.52 -14.21 3.79
C THR A 212 -7.16 -13.36 2.70
N VAL A 213 -7.43 -12.09 3.01
CA VAL A 213 -7.95 -11.10 2.06
C VAL A 213 -6.78 -10.35 1.43
N PHE A 214 -6.70 -10.37 0.10
CA PHE A 214 -5.77 -9.53 -0.66
C PHE A 214 -6.48 -8.25 -1.06
N ALA A 215 -5.83 -7.12 -0.84
CA ALA A 215 -6.34 -5.79 -1.13
C ALA A 215 -5.24 -4.93 -1.76
N THR A 216 -5.63 -3.84 -2.42
CA THR A 216 -4.71 -2.79 -2.83
C THR A 216 -4.69 -1.63 -1.83
N LEU A 217 -3.72 -0.71 -1.96
CA LEU A 217 -3.70 0.50 -1.11
C LEU A 217 -4.99 1.32 -1.27
N SER A 218 -5.53 1.42 -2.47
CA SER A 218 -6.77 2.17 -2.76
C SER A 218 -8.01 1.55 -2.10
N ASP A 219 -7.98 0.27 -1.74
CA ASP A 219 -9.09 -0.41 -1.06
C ASP A 219 -9.11 -0.13 0.46
N LEU A 220 -7.96 0.26 1.04
CA LEU A 220 -7.81 0.43 2.48
C LEU A 220 -8.78 1.45 3.10
N PRO A 221 -9.10 2.62 2.50
CA PRO A 221 -10.09 3.53 3.09
C PRO A 221 -11.45 2.88 3.27
N ALA A 222 -11.88 2.07 2.31
CA ALA A 222 -13.16 1.37 2.37
C ALA A 222 -13.12 0.23 3.40
N LEU A 223 -12.03 -0.54 3.44
CA LEU A 223 -11.84 -1.60 4.44
C LEU A 223 -11.79 -1.06 5.86
N ILE A 224 -11.09 0.05 6.10
CA ILE A 224 -11.03 0.69 7.42
C ILE A 224 -12.41 1.23 7.84
N ALA A 225 -13.15 1.84 6.90
CA ALA A 225 -14.50 2.32 7.16
C ALA A 225 -15.48 1.17 7.44
N GLY A 226 -15.33 0.03 6.75
CA GLY A 226 -16.11 -1.19 6.96
C GLY A 226 -15.77 -1.92 8.26
N ALA A 227 -14.49 -2.01 8.63
CA ALA A 227 -14.04 -2.60 9.89
C ALA A 227 -14.54 -1.82 11.12
N SER A 228 -14.68 -0.50 10.98
CA SER A 228 -15.31 0.36 11.99
C SER A 228 -16.82 0.09 12.18
N ARG A 229 -17.45 -0.67 11.28
CA ARG A 229 -18.87 -1.06 11.34
C ARG A 229 -19.09 -2.49 11.83
N ALA A 230 -18.11 -3.14 12.47
CA ALA A 230 -18.40 -4.33 13.25
C ALA A 230 -19.62 -4.04 14.14
N PRO A 231 -20.66 -4.89 14.13
CA PRO A 231 -21.91 -4.57 14.80
C PRO A 231 -21.60 -4.42 16.28
N VAL A 232 -21.66 -3.19 16.77
CA VAL A 232 -21.80 -2.92 18.20
C VAL A 232 -23.19 -3.44 18.55
N GLY A 233 -23.25 -4.75 18.85
CA GLY A 233 -24.38 -5.37 19.51
C GLY A 233 -24.56 -4.66 20.85
N GLY A 234 -25.46 -3.70 20.85
CA GLY A 234 -25.70 -2.81 21.97
C GLY A 234 -26.76 -1.80 21.58
N SER A 235 -28.00 -2.25 21.59
CA SER A 235 -29.20 -1.42 21.45
C SER A 235 -29.13 -0.21 22.40
N VAL A 236 -28.88 1.00 21.87
CA VAL A 236 -28.99 2.27 22.60
C VAL A 236 -30.36 2.94 22.36
N LEU A 237 -31.43 2.15 22.28
CA LEU A 237 -32.81 2.65 22.26
C LEU A 237 -33.68 1.80 23.18
N ARG A 238 -33.55 2.02 24.50
CA ARG A 238 -34.61 1.78 25.49
C ARG A 238 -34.31 2.59 26.75
N ALA A 239 -34.59 3.88 26.68
CA ALA A 239 -34.84 4.73 27.84
C ALA A 239 -35.68 5.93 27.36
N ALA A 240 -36.99 5.71 27.31
CA ALA A 240 -38.04 6.73 27.34
C ALA A 240 -39.19 6.12 28.15
#